data_AF-A0A358CTQ5-F1
#
_entry.id   AF-A0A358CTQ5-F1
#
_cell.length_a   1.000
_cell.length_b   1.000
_cell.length_c   1.000
_cell.angle_alpha   90.00
_cell.angle_beta   90.00
_cell.angle_gamma   90.00
#
_symmetry.space_group_name_H-M   'P 1'
#
loop_
_entity.id
_entity.type
_entity.pdbx_description
1 polymer ?
#
loop_
_entity_poly.entity_id
_entity_poly.type
_entity_poly.pdbx_seq_one_letter_code
_entity_poly.pdbx_strand_id
1 'polypeptide(L)'
;MHALVIDDSKPVRSILTKVLNSLQFQCIEAQNGVEALDRLSHMPRPTLITLNRHMPEMDGFELLGRIRRSQQYKNLPVVMISTDSTKASIEAAMRLGATDFIAKPFTPTELIARLNTLGLTQETKKKSKQQPDPQPSSSLSLHTNQHAQIVLEHKPIRILLVDDSAAIRGILSKTLHEIPGIKVIGTAADGEKALTLLEKEHVDIVLLDIEMPVMDGIETLRHIRKKYLRLPVVIFSSLTERGAKATLEALVAGANDYVAKPTATDKDSIVARIESELVPKLRAVYRPPEKNKDPANSTASKKLMTAASFNKNLQNISVIVIGVSTGGPSALADILPHLTVANAPPIAVVQHMPKEFTGHLADRLSKLCKHRVCEAHHGQALESEHIYLAPGGSHLEIQKHGKEAKLVLHDGPPENSCRPSVDVLFRSAAKIFHSDTLALVLTGMGNDGLRGCKLIAAEGGVVIAQDEPSSVVWGMPGHVVRAGLADMVLSLDRIGPDIARRICRQQK
;
A
#
# COMPACT_ATOMS: atom_id res chain seq x y z
N MET A 1 23.70 -6.45 19.55
CA MET A 1 22.75 -7.41 20.19
C MET A 1 22.62 -8.62 19.29
N HIS A 2 22.29 -9.81 19.78
CA HIS A 2 22.09 -10.99 18.92
C HIS A 2 20.61 -11.34 18.82
N ALA A 3 20.12 -11.69 17.63
CA ALA A 3 18.77 -12.18 17.43
C ALA A 3 18.79 -13.55 16.74
N LEU A 4 17.88 -14.43 17.13
CA LEU A 4 17.66 -15.70 16.44
C LEU A 4 16.34 -15.60 15.65
N VAL A 5 16.43 -15.77 14.33
CA VAL A 5 15.30 -15.68 13.39
C VAL A 5 14.92 -17.08 12.93
N ILE A 6 13.71 -17.51 13.30
CA ILE A 6 13.27 -18.89 13.10
C ILE A 6 12.01 -18.90 12.25
N ASP A 7 12.13 -19.36 11.01
CA ASP A 7 11.05 -19.45 10.04
C ASP A 7 11.44 -20.44 8.95
N ASP A 8 10.54 -21.30 8.50
CA ASP A 8 10.77 -22.24 7.40
C ASP A 8 10.88 -21.52 6.03
N SER A 9 10.26 -20.34 5.90
CA SER A 9 10.29 -19.52 4.69
C SER A 9 11.56 -18.66 4.60
N LYS A 10 12.48 -19.01 3.69
CA LYS A 10 13.70 -18.23 3.40
C LYS A 10 13.42 -16.76 3.05
N PRO A 11 12.38 -16.41 2.24
CA PRO A 11 12.00 -15.01 2.03
C PRO A 11 11.66 -14.26 3.32
N VAL A 12 10.90 -14.89 4.22
CA VAL A 12 10.52 -14.28 5.50
C VAL A 12 11.74 -14.08 6.40
N ARG A 13 12.62 -15.10 6.51
CA ARG A 13 13.89 -14.95 7.23
C ARG A 13 14.72 -13.79 6.69
N SER A 14 14.84 -13.66 5.37
CA SER A 14 15.59 -12.56 4.75
C SER A 14 15.01 -11.18 5.09
N ILE A 15 13.68 -11.05 5.12
CA ILE A 15 13.01 -9.79 5.51
C ILE A 15 13.27 -9.49 6.99
N LEU A 16 13.04 -10.46 7.88
CA LEU A 16 13.27 -10.31 9.32
C LEU A 16 14.72 -9.96 9.64
N THR A 17 15.67 -10.69 9.06
CA THR A 17 17.11 -10.43 9.20
C THR A 17 17.48 -9.02 8.73
N LYS A 18 16.94 -8.55 7.59
CA LYS A 18 17.19 -7.18 7.10
C LYS A 18 16.67 -6.11 8.06
N VAL A 19 15.46 -6.29 8.61
CA VAL A 19 14.87 -5.33 9.56
C VAL A 19 15.61 -5.35 10.90
N LEU A 20 15.97 -6.52 11.41
CA LEU A 20 16.69 -6.63 12.67
C LEU A 20 18.14 -6.12 12.55
N ASN A 21 18.80 -6.36 11.43
CA ASN A 21 20.14 -5.80 11.17
C ASN A 21 20.12 -4.26 11.12
N SER A 22 19.06 -3.63 10.58
CA SER A 22 18.93 -2.16 10.61
C SER A 22 18.73 -1.61 12.02
N LEU A 23 18.26 -2.45 12.95
CA LEU A 23 18.17 -2.19 14.39
C LEU A 23 19.41 -2.63 15.18
N GLN A 24 20.55 -2.88 14.51
CA GLN A 24 21.82 -3.29 15.13
C GLN A 24 21.80 -4.65 15.84
N PHE A 25 20.89 -5.54 15.46
CA PHE A 25 21.00 -6.96 15.80
C PHE A 25 21.94 -7.68 14.83
N GLN A 26 22.74 -8.60 15.35
CA GLN A 26 23.43 -9.62 14.58
C GLN A 26 22.52 -10.85 14.56
N CYS A 27 21.96 -11.13 13.39
CA CYS A 27 20.96 -12.18 13.23
C CYS A 27 21.62 -13.52 12.89
N ILE A 28 21.17 -14.58 13.55
CA ILE A 28 21.41 -15.96 13.17
C ILE A 28 20.07 -16.55 12.74
N GLU A 29 20.06 -17.31 11.66
CA GLU A 29 18.85 -17.90 11.09
C GLU A 29 18.75 -19.40 11.42
N ALA A 30 17.53 -19.89 11.57
CA ALA A 30 17.19 -21.30 11.62
C ALA A 30 15.88 -21.55 10.85
N GLN A 31 15.77 -22.71 10.19
CA GLN A 31 14.60 -23.04 9.36
C GLN A 31 13.53 -23.85 10.09
N ASN A 32 13.86 -24.42 11.26
CA ASN A 32 12.95 -25.20 12.08
C ASN A 32 13.37 -25.18 13.56
N GLY A 33 12.56 -25.79 14.44
CA GLY A 33 12.84 -25.82 15.88
C GLY A 33 14.08 -26.66 16.27
N VAL A 34 14.43 -27.70 15.51
CA VAL A 34 15.61 -28.54 15.78
C VAL A 34 16.89 -27.74 15.53
N GLU A 35 16.99 -27.13 14.35
CA GLU A 35 18.11 -26.26 14.00
C GLU A 35 18.20 -25.08 14.98
N ALA A 36 17.07 -24.49 15.38
CA ALA A 36 17.07 -23.39 16.35
C ALA A 36 17.69 -23.78 17.70
N LEU A 37 17.42 -24.99 18.22
CA LEU A 37 18.03 -25.47 19.46
C LEU A 37 19.54 -25.74 19.30
N ASP A 38 19.95 -26.25 18.13
CA ASP A 38 21.37 -26.39 17.79
C ASP A 38 22.06 -25.02 17.73
N ARG A 39 21.47 -24.03 17.05
CA ARG A 39 21.98 -22.65 17.01
C ARG A 39 22.07 -22.05 18.40
N LEU A 40 21.06 -22.21 19.25
CA LEU A 40 21.05 -21.71 20.63
C LEU A 40 22.18 -22.31 21.50
N SER A 41 22.70 -23.48 21.13
CA SER A 41 23.80 -24.13 21.85
C SER A 41 25.18 -23.57 21.44
N HIS A 42 25.28 -23.04 20.22
CA HIS A 42 26.55 -22.57 19.64
C HIS A 42 26.65 -21.05 19.47
N MET A 43 25.53 -20.32 19.55
CA MET A 43 25.51 -18.88 19.37
C MET A 43 25.77 -18.09 20.67
N PRO A 44 26.30 -16.86 20.57
CA PRO A 44 26.23 -15.91 21.68
C PRO A 44 24.79 -15.70 22.11
N ARG A 45 24.55 -15.61 23.42
CA ARG A 45 23.20 -15.51 24.00
C ARG A 45 22.36 -14.44 23.28
N PRO A 46 21.26 -14.81 22.60
CA PRO A 46 20.40 -13.83 21.95
C PRO A 46 19.69 -12.94 22.97
N THR A 47 19.28 -11.77 22.54
CA THR A 47 18.41 -10.84 23.28
C THR A 47 16.98 -10.81 22.72
N LEU A 48 16.75 -11.46 21.57
CA LEU A 48 15.45 -11.60 20.91
C LEU A 48 15.40 -12.90 20.12
N ILE A 49 14.23 -13.55 20.13
CA ILE A 49 13.88 -14.61 19.17
C ILE A 49 12.63 -14.19 18.40
N THR A 50 12.67 -14.30 17.07
CA THR A 50 11.45 -14.27 16.25
C THR A 50 11.11 -15.69 15.80
N LEU A 51 9.87 -16.11 15.99
CA LEU A 51 9.49 -17.52 15.86
C LEU A 51 8.22 -17.70 15.03
N ASN A 52 8.31 -18.46 13.93
CA ASN A 52 7.14 -18.92 13.19
C ASN A 52 6.43 -20.06 13.96
N ARG A 53 5.10 -20.09 13.89
CA ARG A 53 4.32 -21.18 14.50
C ARG A 53 4.43 -22.47 13.70
N HIS A 54 4.19 -22.43 12.40
CA HIS A 54 4.12 -23.63 11.56
C HIS A 54 5.47 -23.83 10.88
N MET A 55 6.19 -24.87 11.28
CA MET A 55 7.50 -25.24 10.73
C MET A 55 7.62 -26.77 10.69
N PRO A 56 8.39 -27.34 9.74
CA PRO A 56 8.63 -28.78 9.68
C PRO A 56 9.50 -29.25 10.86
N GLU A 57 9.50 -30.57 11.13
CA GLU A 57 10.26 -31.27 12.19
C GLU A 57 9.87 -30.92 13.63
N MET A 58 9.91 -29.64 13.99
CA MET A 58 9.48 -29.11 15.29
C MET A 58 8.81 -27.77 15.08
N ASP A 59 7.56 -27.67 15.52
CA ASP A 59 6.76 -26.45 15.40
C ASP A 59 7.16 -25.39 16.44
N GLY A 60 6.68 -24.16 16.23
CA GLY A 60 7.01 -23.02 17.08
C GLY A 60 6.45 -23.11 18.49
N PHE A 61 5.32 -23.78 18.71
CA PHE A 61 4.76 -23.94 20.06
C PHE A 61 5.56 -24.93 20.88
N GLU A 62 5.96 -26.04 20.27
CA GLU A 62 6.85 -27.01 20.89
C GLU A 62 8.20 -26.37 21.25
N LEU A 63 8.80 -25.64 20.30
CA LEU A 63 10.05 -24.93 20.51
C LEU A 63 9.94 -23.87 21.63
N LEU A 64 8.89 -23.06 21.61
CA LEU A 64 8.63 -22.06 22.66
C LEU A 64 8.52 -22.72 24.04
N GLY A 65 7.80 -23.83 24.14
CA GLY A 65 7.70 -24.62 25.37
C GLY A 65 9.06 -25.17 25.85
N ARG A 66 9.95 -25.57 24.94
CA ARG A 66 11.33 -25.98 25.28
C ARG A 66 12.17 -24.78 25.74
N ILE A 67 12.08 -23.63 25.06
CA ILE A 67 12.78 -22.39 25.44
C ILE A 67 12.36 -21.95 26.85
N ARG A 68 11.07 -22.03 27.19
CA ARG A 68 10.55 -21.63 28.51
C ARG A 68 10.93 -22.59 29.64
N ARG A 69 11.17 -23.87 29.34
CA ARG A 69 11.71 -24.84 30.30
C ARG A 69 13.21 -24.71 30.53
N SER A 70 13.94 -24.06 29.63
CA SER A 70 15.38 -23.82 29.79
C SER A 70 15.64 -22.76 30.87
N GLN A 71 16.46 -23.10 31.88
CA GLN A 71 16.88 -22.13 32.90
C GLN A 71 17.64 -20.94 32.29
N GLN A 72 18.33 -21.18 31.17
CA GLN A 72 19.07 -20.16 30.46
C GLN A 72 18.14 -19.20 29.72
N TYR A 73 17.10 -19.69 29.03
CA TYR A 73 16.32 -18.89 28.08
C TYR A 73 14.88 -18.57 28.50
N LYS A 74 14.44 -18.99 29.70
CA LYS A 74 13.05 -18.81 30.17
C LYS A 74 12.51 -17.39 30.09
N ASN A 75 13.35 -16.38 30.33
CA ASN A 75 12.96 -14.96 30.32
C ASN A 75 13.31 -14.24 29.01
N LEU A 76 13.79 -14.95 28.00
CA LEU A 76 14.19 -14.35 26.74
C LEU A 76 12.96 -13.87 25.96
N PRO A 77 12.94 -12.62 25.44
CA PRO A 77 11.85 -12.14 24.60
C PRO A 77 11.67 -13.01 23.35
N VAL A 78 10.47 -13.58 23.18
CA VAL A 78 10.11 -14.35 21.99
C VAL A 78 8.90 -13.67 21.33
N VAL A 79 9.09 -13.18 20.12
CA VAL A 79 8.03 -12.60 19.30
C VAL A 79 7.56 -13.64 18.30
N MET A 80 6.32 -14.09 18.43
CA MET A 80 5.71 -15.01 17.48
C MET A 80 5.34 -14.25 16.20
N ILE A 81 5.72 -14.77 15.04
CA ILE A 81 5.40 -14.17 13.75
C ILE A 81 4.76 -15.25 12.86
N SER A 82 3.44 -15.25 12.73
CA SER A 82 2.71 -16.35 12.10
C SER A 82 1.57 -15.90 11.19
N THR A 83 1.24 -16.72 10.19
CA THR A 83 0.02 -16.61 9.38
C THR A 83 -1.24 -16.97 10.17
N ASP A 84 -1.15 -17.92 11.12
CA ASP A 84 -2.29 -18.25 12.00
C ASP A 84 -2.40 -17.23 13.14
N SER A 85 -3.14 -16.16 12.86
CA SER A 85 -3.45 -15.05 13.77
C SER A 85 -4.82 -15.18 14.43
N THR A 86 -5.39 -16.39 14.46
CA THR A 86 -6.67 -16.62 15.16
C THR A 86 -6.53 -16.27 16.64
N LYS A 87 -7.62 -15.80 17.26
CA LYS A 87 -7.62 -15.46 18.69
C LYS A 87 -7.14 -16.62 19.57
N ALA A 88 -7.53 -17.86 19.21
CA ALA A 88 -7.08 -19.07 19.88
C ALA A 88 -5.56 -19.31 19.75
N SER A 89 -4.99 -19.10 18.55
CA SER A 89 -3.54 -19.18 18.30
C SER A 89 -2.77 -18.17 19.13
N ILE A 90 -3.22 -16.91 19.14
CA ILE A 90 -2.59 -15.82 19.88
C ILE A 90 -2.65 -16.10 21.38
N GLU A 91 -3.83 -16.47 21.91
CA GLU A 91 -3.99 -16.81 23.32
C GLU A 91 -3.13 -18.02 23.73
N ALA A 92 -3.03 -19.04 22.88
CA ALA A 92 -2.16 -20.19 23.12
C ALA A 92 -0.68 -19.77 23.14
N ALA A 93 -0.24 -18.96 22.18
CA ALA A 93 1.12 -18.43 22.12
C ALA A 93 1.48 -17.63 23.38
N MET A 94 0.61 -16.71 23.81
CA MET A 94 0.83 -15.89 24.99
C MET A 94 0.85 -16.75 26.27
N ARG A 95 -0.02 -17.76 26.37
CA ARG A 95 -0.05 -18.70 27.51
C ARG A 95 1.19 -19.58 27.58
N LEU A 96 1.76 -19.95 26.43
CA LEU A 96 3.05 -20.64 26.33
C LEU A 96 4.24 -19.72 26.63
N GLY A 97 4.01 -18.41 26.85
CA GLY A 97 5.01 -17.45 27.25
C GLY A 97 5.62 -16.66 26.11
N ALA A 98 4.96 -16.54 24.95
CA ALA A 98 5.36 -15.56 23.94
C ALA A 98 5.27 -14.14 24.54
N THR A 99 6.22 -13.28 24.17
CA THR A 99 6.29 -11.90 24.64
C THR A 99 5.37 -10.98 23.84
N ASP A 100 5.27 -11.24 22.54
CA ASP A 100 4.33 -10.55 21.65
C ASP A 100 4.00 -11.47 20.45
N PHE A 101 2.99 -11.08 19.69
CA PHE A 101 2.53 -11.79 18.50
C PHE A 101 2.32 -10.80 17.33
N ILE A 102 2.84 -11.15 16.16
CA ILE A 102 2.71 -10.39 14.92
C ILE A 102 2.11 -11.30 13.85
N ALA A 103 1.03 -10.85 13.22
CA ALA A 103 0.39 -11.57 12.12
C ALA A 103 1.14 -11.35 10.80
N LYS A 104 1.29 -12.41 10.00
CA LYS A 104 1.74 -12.29 8.60
C LYS A 104 0.52 -12.02 7.70
N PRO A 105 0.63 -11.16 6.68
CA PRO A 105 1.80 -10.34 6.33
C PRO A 105 1.99 -9.18 7.31
N PHE A 106 3.24 -8.89 7.67
CA PHE A 106 3.61 -7.75 8.53
C PHE A 106 4.45 -6.74 7.74
N THR A 107 4.43 -5.49 8.19
CA THR A 107 5.33 -4.45 7.64
C THR A 107 6.60 -4.30 8.49
N PRO A 108 7.74 -3.88 7.91
CA PRO A 108 8.93 -3.53 8.70
C PRO A 108 8.64 -2.53 9.82
N THR A 109 7.79 -1.54 9.56
CA THR A 109 7.40 -0.51 10.54
C THR A 109 6.63 -1.11 11.72
N GLU A 110 5.73 -2.05 11.46
CA GLU A 110 4.98 -2.75 12.51
C GLU A 110 5.93 -3.56 13.41
N LEU A 111 6.86 -4.32 12.81
CA LEU A 111 7.86 -5.07 13.56
C LEU A 111 8.72 -4.14 14.42
N ILE A 112 9.20 -3.02 13.85
CA ILE A 112 10.00 -2.03 14.60
C ILE A 112 9.18 -1.44 15.75
N ALA A 113 7.94 -1.04 15.52
CA ALA A 113 7.08 -0.45 16.56
C ALA A 113 6.84 -1.43 17.72
N ARG A 114 6.65 -2.71 17.41
CA ARG A 114 6.50 -3.79 18.40
C ARG A 114 7.78 -3.97 19.21
N LEU A 115 8.93 -4.05 18.55
CA LEU A 115 10.23 -4.17 19.23
C LEU A 115 10.58 -2.94 20.08
N ASN A 116 10.23 -1.74 19.64
CA ASN A 116 10.36 -0.51 20.43
C ASN A 116 9.50 -0.56 21.70
N THR A 117 8.25 -1.04 21.56
CA THR A 117 7.33 -1.21 22.71
C THR A 117 7.87 -2.22 23.73
N LEU A 118 8.59 -3.23 23.26
CA LEU A 118 9.28 -4.21 24.11
C LEU A 118 10.60 -3.68 24.71
N GLY A 119 11.01 -2.44 24.41
CA GLY A 119 12.26 -1.85 24.89
C GLY A 119 13.52 -2.49 24.33
N LEU A 120 13.41 -3.18 23.19
CA LEU A 120 14.50 -3.96 22.58
C LEU A 120 15.37 -3.14 21.61
N THR A 121 15.04 -1.86 21.43
CA THR A 121 15.76 -0.91 20.58
C THR A 121 16.15 0.31 21.39
N GLN A 122 17.37 0.83 21.18
CA GLN A 122 17.78 2.09 21.78
C GLN A 122 17.40 3.23 20.85
N GLU A 123 16.29 3.91 21.13
CA GLU A 123 16.18 5.29 20.68
C GLU A 123 17.25 6.12 21.41
N THR A 124 18.07 6.78 20.60
CA THR A 124 19.10 7.74 20.98
C THR A 124 18.56 8.79 21.95
N LYS A 125 18.71 8.55 23.25
CA LYS A 125 18.66 9.58 24.30
C LYS A 125 19.85 10.54 24.12
N LYS A 126 19.74 11.45 23.16
CA LYS A 126 20.59 12.64 23.02
C LYS A 126 19.68 13.85 22.80
N LYS A 127 19.15 14.38 23.91
CA LYS A 127 18.88 15.82 24.20
C LYS A 127 17.85 15.95 25.33
N SER A 128 18.36 15.98 26.57
CA SER A 128 17.82 16.75 27.71
C SER A 128 18.60 16.36 28.97
N LYS A 129 19.80 16.93 29.13
CA LYS A 129 20.43 17.10 30.45
C LYS A 129 20.22 18.55 30.84
N GLN A 130 19.18 18.80 31.61
CA GLN A 130 19.17 19.83 32.64
C GLN A 130 18.53 19.20 33.88
N GLN A 131 19.38 18.96 34.87
CA GLN A 131 19.04 18.75 36.28
C GLN A 131 18.64 20.12 36.88
N PRO A 132 17.85 20.18 37.96
CA PRO A 132 18.34 19.88 39.32
C PRO A 132 17.35 18.98 40.10
N ASP A 133 17.73 17.90 40.81
CA ASP A 133 18.55 17.68 42.02
C ASP A 133 17.61 17.02 43.08
N PRO A 134 18.10 16.17 43.99
CA PRO A 134 17.34 15.07 44.59
C PRO A 134 16.83 15.40 46.01
N GLN A 135 15.82 14.69 46.50
CA GLN A 135 15.77 14.16 47.88
C GLN A 135 14.62 13.14 48.09
N PRO A 136 14.66 12.28 49.13
CA PRO A 136 14.33 10.86 49.02
C PRO A 136 13.13 10.40 49.88
N SER A 137 12.73 9.13 49.66
CA SER A 137 11.95 8.24 50.55
C SER A 137 10.47 8.61 50.74
N SER A 138 9.51 7.73 51.01
CA SER A 138 9.33 6.28 50.93
C SER A 138 7.91 6.04 51.45
N SER A 139 7.06 5.30 50.74
CA SER A 139 6.03 4.44 51.36
C SER A 139 5.16 3.81 50.29
N LEU A 140 5.10 2.48 50.35
CA LEU A 140 4.15 1.62 49.66
C LEU A 140 2.70 2.12 49.86
N SER A 141 1.93 2.17 48.78
CA SER A 141 0.48 1.99 48.84
C SER A 141 0.02 1.19 47.63
N LEU A 142 -0.56 0.04 47.94
CA LEU A 142 -1.19 -0.90 47.02
C LEU A 142 -2.25 -0.21 46.17
N HIS A 143 -2.02 -0.09 44.86
CA HIS A 143 -3.09 0.11 43.89
C HIS A 143 -2.99 -0.93 42.80
N THR A 144 -3.93 -1.86 42.93
CA THR A 144 -4.35 -2.92 42.02
C THR A 144 -4.35 -2.47 40.56
N ASN A 145 -3.57 -3.20 39.76
CA ASN A 145 -3.58 -3.33 38.30
C ASN A 145 -4.68 -2.55 37.54
N GLN A 146 -4.34 -1.33 37.10
CA GLN A 146 -4.96 -0.66 35.96
C GLN A 146 -4.31 -1.08 34.62
N HIS A 147 -4.00 -2.37 34.46
CA HIS A 147 -3.51 -2.95 33.20
C HIS A 147 -4.58 -3.82 32.53
N ALA A 148 -5.79 -3.29 32.43
CA ALA A 148 -6.85 -3.82 31.58
C ALA A 148 -7.53 -2.62 30.90
N GLN A 149 -7.67 -2.69 29.57
CA GLN A 149 -8.28 -1.72 28.66
C GLN A 149 -7.41 -0.52 28.22
N ILE A 150 -6.50 -0.79 27.30
CA ILE A 150 -6.33 0.07 26.11
C ILE A 150 -6.43 -0.84 24.88
N VAL A 151 -7.62 -1.40 24.66
CA VAL A 151 -8.04 -1.75 23.30
C VAL A 151 -8.55 -0.44 22.74
N LEU A 152 -7.81 0.17 21.81
CA LEU A 152 -8.33 1.30 21.05
C LEU A 152 -9.63 0.84 20.36
N GLU A 153 -10.77 1.31 20.86
CA GLU A 153 -12.09 1.17 20.23
C GLU A 153 -12.07 1.86 18.86
N HIS A 154 -11.54 1.19 17.85
CA HIS A 154 -11.87 1.52 16.47
C HIS A 154 -13.17 0.79 16.15
N LYS A 155 -14.24 1.56 15.87
CA LYS A 155 -15.49 1.00 15.36
C LYS A 155 -15.18 0.11 14.14
N PRO A 156 -15.79 -1.08 14.03
CA PRO A 156 -15.54 -1.96 12.90
C PRO A 156 -15.97 -1.29 11.59
N ILE A 157 -15.21 -1.52 10.52
CA ILE A 157 -15.53 -1.08 9.16
C ILE A 157 -16.80 -1.82 8.71
N ARG A 158 -17.87 -1.07 8.45
CA ARG A 158 -19.16 -1.64 8.05
C ARG A 158 -19.24 -1.82 6.54
N ILE A 159 -19.35 -3.07 6.10
CA ILE A 159 -19.33 -3.43 4.69
C ILE A 159 -20.70 -3.91 4.25
N LEU A 160 -21.18 -3.37 3.12
CA LEU A 160 -22.31 -3.91 2.37
C LEU A 160 -21.77 -4.77 1.22
N LEU A 161 -22.20 -6.03 1.17
CA LEU A 161 -21.85 -6.95 0.08
C LEU A 161 -22.97 -6.97 -0.95
N VAL A 162 -22.64 -6.72 -2.21
CA VAL A 162 -23.62 -6.68 -3.31
C VAL A 162 -23.10 -7.58 -4.42
N ASP A 163 -23.76 -8.72 -4.61
CA ASP A 163 -23.37 -9.75 -5.58
C ASP A 163 -24.62 -10.61 -5.87
N ASP A 164 -24.87 -11.05 -7.09
CA ASP A 164 -26.06 -11.84 -7.41
C ASP A 164 -25.96 -13.29 -6.88
N SER A 165 -24.74 -13.80 -6.73
CA SER A 165 -24.45 -15.15 -6.25
C SER A 165 -24.57 -15.28 -4.73
N ALA A 166 -25.61 -16.01 -4.29
CA ALA A 166 -25.80 -16.32 -2.87
C ALA A 166 -24.61 -17.07 -2.25
N ALA A 167 -23.92 -17.90 -3.06
CA ALA A 167 -22.74 -18.63 -2.62
C ALA A 167 -21.57 -17.68 -2.32
N ILE A 168 -21.29 -16.72 -3.22
CA ILE A 168 -20.24 -15.72 -3.03
C ILE A 168 -20.54 -14.83 -1.83
N ARG A 169 -21.78 -14.35 -1.70
CA ARG A 169 -22.20 -13.57 -0.51
C ARG A 169 -22.00 -14.35 0.78
N GLY A 170 -22.32 -15.64 0.80
CA GLY A 170 -22.11 -16.52 1.96
C GLY A 170 -20.64 -16.69 2.33
N ILE A 171 -19.78 -16.95 1.33
CA ILE A 171 -18.33 -17.10 1.54
C ILE A 171 -17.74 -15.79 2.06
N LEU A 172 -17.98 -14.67 1.38
CA LEU A 172 -17.49 -13.35 1.79
C LEU A 172 -17.99 -12.96 3.18
N SER A 173 -19.27 -13.20 3.48
CA SER A 173 -19.82 -12.88 4.80
C SER A 173 -19.13 -13.67 5.91
N LYS A 174 -18.89 -14.97 5.70
CA LYS A 174 -18.19 -15.82 6.68
C LYS A 174 -16.74 -15.38 6.84
N THR A 175 -16.00 -15.23 5.75
CA THR A 175 -14.58 -14.85 5.79
C THR A 175 -14.37 -13.47 6.40
N LEU A 176 -15.14 -12.47 6.00
CA LEU A 176 -15.03 -11.12 6.55
C LEU A 176 -15.48 -11.02 8.01
N HIS A 177 -16.35 -11.93 8.49
CA HIS A 177 -16.74 -11.99 9.89
C HIS A 177 -15.61 -12.46 10.80
N GLU A 178 -14.72 -13.32 10.30
CA GLU A 178 -13.56 -13.82 11.05
C GLU A 178 -12.44 -12.76 11.18
N ILE A 179 -12.47 -11.71 10.37
CA ILE A 179 -11.45 -10.67 10.32
C ILE A 179 -11.72 -9.57 11.35
N PRO A 180 -10.80 -9.31 12.31
CA PRO A 180 -10.98 -8.26 13.30
C PRO A 180 -11.12 -6.87 12.68
N GLY A 181 -12.06 -6.10 13.21
CA GLY A 181 -12.30 -4.71 12.78
C GLY A 181 -13.13 -4.57 11.50
N ILE A 182 -13.68 -5.65 10.95
CA ILE A 182 -14.63 -5.62 9.83
C ILE A 182 -15.97 -6.18 10.29
N LYS A 183 -17.07 -5.57 9.84
CA LYS A 183 -18.43 -6.04 10.09
C LYS A 183 -19.24 -5.98 8.80
N VAL A 184 -19.75 -7.12 8.35
CA VAL A 184 -20.75 -7.16 7.28
C VAL A 184 -22.10 -6.76 7.87
N ILE A 185 -22.64 -5.63 7.41
CA ILE A 185 -23.92 -5.08 7.91
C ILE A 185 -25.12 -5.59 7.12
N GLY A 186 -24.91 -6.04 5.89
CA GLY A 186 -25.97 -6.51 5.02
C GLY A 186 -25.42 -7.10 3.74
N THR A 187 -26.30 -7.82 3.05
CA THR A 187 -26.04 -8.41 1.75
C THR A 187 -27.19 -8.08 0.80
N ALA A 188 -26.90 -7.66 -0.42
CA ALA A 188 -27.88 -7.42 -1.47
C ALA A 188 -27.60 -8.33 -2.68
N ALA A 189 -28.66 -8.74 -3.37
CA ALA A 189 -28.58 -9.59 -4.56
C ALA A 189 -28.58 -8.82 -5.89
N ASP A 190 -28.80 -7.51 -5.83
CA ASP A 190 -28.93 -6.60 -6.97
C ASP A 190 -28.76 -5.14 -6.52
N GLY A 191 -28.65 -4.22 -7.48
CA GLY A 191 -28.48 -2.80 -7.24
C GLY A 191 -29.62 -2.12 -6.49
N GLU A 192 -30.87 -2.46 -6.79
CA GLU A 192 -32.04 -1.83 -6.15
C GLU A 192 -32.10 -2.16 -4.65
N LYS A 193 -31.86 -3.41 -4.28
CA LYS A 193 -31.77 -3.84 -2.88
C LYS A 193 -30.58 -3.18 -2.18
N ALA A 194 -29.45 -3.03 -2.88
CA ALA A 194 -28.28 -2.36 -2.33
C ALA A 194 -28.60 -0.89 -1.99
N LEU A 195 -29.22 -0.15 -2.91
CA LEU A 195 -29.63 1.25 -2.69
C LEU A 195 -30.62 1.36 -1.52
N THR A 196 -31.58 0.44 -1.42
CA THR A 196 -32.53 0.39 -0.31
C THR A 196 -31.84 0.18 1.05
N LEU A 197 -30.82 -0.69 1.10
CA LEU A 197 -30.04 -0.91 2.32
C LEU A 197 -29.17 0.30 2.67
N LEU A 198 -28.56 0.97 1.68
CA LEU A 198 -27.77 2.18 1.89
C LEU A 198 -28.58 3.31 2.53
N GLU A 199 -29.89 3.36 2.32
CA GLU A 199 -30.78 4.36 2.94
C GLU A 199 -31.13 4.06 4.40
N LYS A 200 -31.12 2.78 4.78
CA LYS A 200 -31.54 2.32 6.11
C LYS A 200 -30.36 2.13 7.05
N GLU A 201 -29.23 1.69 6.51
CA GLU A 201 -28.05 1.28 7.26
C GLU A 201 -26.88 2.22 6.98
N HIS A 202 -26.09 2.49 8.00
CA HIS A 202 -24.85 3.23 7.80
C HIS A 202 -23.74 2.28 7.34
N VAL A 203 -23.35 2.47 6.08
CA VAL A 203 -22.35 1.68 5.37
C VAL A 203 -21.06 2.49 5.25
N ASP A 204 -19.92 1.86 5.52
CA ASP A 204 -18.60 2.48 5.39
C ASP A 204 -17.91 2.09 4.07
N ILE A 205 -18.19 0.91 3.52
CA ILE A 205 -17.70 0.45 2.20
C ILE A 205 -18.75 -0.41 1.51
N VAL A 206 -18.89 -0.26 0.19
CA VAL A 206 -19.66 -1.19 -0.66
C VAL A 206 -18.68 -2.07 -1.43
N LEU A 207 -18.82 -3.40 -1.30
CA LEU A 207 -18.20 -4.36 -2.21
C LEU A 207 -19.25 -4.73 -3.26
N LEU A 208 -18.98 -4.40 -4.52
CA LEU A 208 -19.98 -4.38 -5.58
C LEU A 208 -19.57 -5.26 -6.76
N ASP A 209 -20.37 -6.28 -7.03
CA ASP A 209 -20.32 -6.98 -8.31
C ASP A 209 -20.87 -6.12 -9.44
N ILE A 210 -20.41 -6.38 -10.67
CA ILE A 210 -20.88 -5.68 -11.86
C ILE A 210 -22.04 -6.43 -12.52
N GLU A 211 -21.90 -7.73 -12.70
CA GLU A 211 -22.84 -8.53 -13.49
C GLU A 211 -23.97 -9.01 -12.58
N MET A 212 -25.01 -8.19 -12.44
CA MET A 212 -26.16 -8.49 -11.59
C MET A 212 -27.49 -8.27 -12.34
N PRO A 213 -28.55 -9.02 -12.02
CA PRO A 213 -29.87 -8.82 -12.61
C PRO A 213 -30.54 -7.55 -12.06
N VAL A 214 -31.62 -7.12 -12.73
CA VAL A 214 -32.45 -5.94 -12.38
C VAL A 214 -31.71 -4.61 -12.54
N MET A 215 -30.67 -4.38 -11.75
CA MET A 215 -29.80 -3.21 -11.81
C MET A 215 -28.35 -3.67 -11.68
N ASP A 216 -27.56 -3.44 -12.72
CA ASP A 216 -26.16 -3.84 -12.78
C ASP A 216 -25.28 -2.98 -11.85
N GLY A 217 -24.05 -3.42 -11.60
CA GLY A 217 -23.15 -2.71 -10.69
C GLY A 217 -22.67 -1.35 -11.20
N ILE A 218 -22.64 -1.12 -12.53
CA ILE A 218 -22.22 0.18 -13.08
C ILE A 218 -23.34 1.20 -12.87
N GLU A 219 -24.58 0.84 -13.14
CA GLU A 219 -25.76 1.66 -12.85
C GLU A 219 -25.88 1.92 -11.35
N THR A 220 -25.74 0.87 -10.54
CA THR A 220 -25.72 0.98 -9.07
C THR A 220 -24.66 1.99 -8.60
N LEU A 221 -23.43 1.89 -9.11
CA LEU A 221 -22.35 2.82 -8.80
C LEU A 221 -22.71 4.27 -9.17
N ARG A 222 -23.33 4.50 -10.34
CA ARG A 222 -23.78 5.84 -10.74
C ARG A 222 -24.81 6.40 -9.76
N HIS A 223 -25.76 5.59 -9.31
CA HIS A 223 -26.73 5.99 -8.28
C HIS A 223 -26.05 6.30 -6.94
N ILE A 224 -25.10 5.45 -6.53
CA ILE A 224 -24.29 5.69 -5.32
C ILE A 224 -23.54 7.02 -5.44
N ARG A 225 -22.89 7.31 -6.57
CA ARG A 225 -22.10 8.55 -6.75
C ARG A 225 -22.96 9.82 -6.75
N LYS A 226 -24.23 9.74 -7.17
CA LYS A 226 -25.18 10.87 -7.08
C LYS A 226 -25.56 11.25 -5.64
N LYS A 227 -25.73 10.27 -4.75
CA LYS A 227 -26.23 10.48 -3.37
C LYS A 227 -25.13 10.41 -2.31
N TYR A 228 -24.13 9.56 -2.52
CA TYR A 228 -23.05 9.24 -1.59
C TYR A 228 -21.68 9.47 -2.26
N LEU A 229 -21.34 10.74 -2.49
CA LEU A 229 -20.18 11.17 -3.27
C LEU A 229 -18.85 10.54 -2.80
N ARG A 230 -18.69 10.33 -1.49
CA ARG A 230 -17.45 9.85 -0.88
C ARG A 230 -17.51 8.41 -0.37
N LEU A 231 -18.63 7.70 -0.54
CA LEU A 231 -18.75 6.33 -0.06
C LEU A 231 -17.81 5.42 -0.87
N PRO A 232 -16.81 4.77 -0.24
CA PRO A 232 -15.91 3.87 -0.94
C PRO A 232 -16.68 2.72 -1.59
N VAL A 233 -16.43 2.49 -2.88
CA VAL A 233 -16.95 1.35 -3.64
C VAL A 233 -15.77 0.58 -4.21
N VAL A 234 -15.66 -0.70 -3.84
CA VAL A 234 -14.67 -1.63 -4.39
C VAL A 234 -15.41 -2.60 -5.28
N ILE A 235 -14.96 -2.72 -6.53
CA ILE A 235 -15.55 -3.66 -7.49
C ILE A 235 -15.06 -5.07 -7.19
N PHE A 236 -15.96 -6.04 -7.21
CA PHE A 236 -15.64 -7.46 -7.05
C PHE A 236 -16.10 -8.22 -8.29
N SER A 237 -15.22 -8.39 -9.27
CA SER A 237 -15.58 -8.86 -10.62
C SER A 237 -14.72 -10.01 -11.10
N SER A 238 -15.24 -10.81 -12.04
CA SER A 238 -14.51 -11.92 -12.65
C SER A 238 -13.36 -11.42 -13.56
N LEU A 239 -12.26 -12.19 -13.64
CA LEU A 239 -11.11 -11.93 -14.53
C LEU A 239 -11.39 -12.38 -15.98
N THR A 240 -12.57 -12.10 -16.51
CA THR A 240 -12.88 -12.33 -17.93
C THR A 240 -12.59 -11.08 -18.74
N GLU A 241 -12.42 -11.18 -20.06
CA GLU A 241 -12.21 -10.01 -20.93
C GLU A 241 -13.39 -9.02 -20.85
N ARG A 242 -14.63 -9.55 -20.85
CA ARG A 242 -15.85 -8.74 -20.63
C ARG A 242 -15.86 -8.10 -19.26
N GLY A 243 -15.51 -8.87 -18.22
CA GLY A 243 -15.40 -8.38 -16.84
C GLY A 243 -14.32 -7.31 -16.68
N ALA A 244 -13.19 -7.41 -17.38
CA ALA A 244 -12.10 -6.45 -17.33
C ALA A 244 -12.53 -5.08 -17.89
N LYS A 245 -13.19 -5.07 -19.06
CA LYS A 245 -13.76 -3.86 -19.65
C LYS A 245 -14.79 -3.21 -18.72
N ALA A 246 -15.73 -3.99 -18.20
CA ALA A 246 -16.77 -3.49 -17.31
C ALA A 246 -16.19 -2.93 -15.98
N THR A 247 -15.19 -3.61 -15.42
CA THR A 247 -14.47 -3.16 -14.22
C THR A 247 -13.76 -1.85 -14.46
N LEU A 248 -13.10 -1.69 -15.61
CA LEU A 248 -12.46 -0.44 -15.97
C LEU A 248 -13.47 0.70 -16.12
N GLU A 249 -14.61 0.44 -16.76
CA GLU A 249 -15.69 1.42 -16.86
C GLU A 249 -16.18 1.85 -15.47
N ALA A 250 -16.29 0.91 -14.52
CA ALA A 250 -16.64 1.22 -13.14
C ALA A 250 -15.56 2.04 -12.41
N LEU A 251 -14.27 1.70 -12.57
CA LEU A 251 -13.16 2.47 -11.98
C LEU A 251 -13.11 3.92 -12.48
N VAL A 252 -13.32 4.12 -13.78
CA VAL A 252 -13.40 5.47 -14.38
C VAL A 252 -14.69 6.19 -13.97
N ALA A 253 -15.79 5.47 -13.74
CA ALA A 253 -17.03 6.02 -13.19
C ALA A 253 -16.94 6.35 -11.68
N GLY A 254 -15.77 6.15 -11.07
CA GLY A 254 -15.47 6.57 -9.71
C GLY A 254 -15.46 5.44 -8.68
N ALA A 255 -15.40 4.17 -9.07
CA ALA A 255 -15.06 3.11 -8.11
C ALA A 255 -13.61 3.29 -7.62
N ASN A 256 -13.37 2.99 -6.35
CA ASN A 256 -12.11 3.29 -5.67
C ASN A 256 -11.02 2.26 -5.97
N ASP A 257 -11.41 0.99 -6.10
CA ASP A 257 -10.52 -0.10 -6.48
C ASP A 257 -11.35 -1.27 -7.01
N TYR A 258 -10.67 -2.33 -7.41
CA TYR A 258 -11.28 -3.61 -7.75
C TYR A 258 -10.50 -4.77 -7.12
N VAL A 259 -11.19 -5.90 -7.02
CA VAL A 259 -10.68 -7.20 -6.63
C VAL A 259 -11.27 -8.25 -7.56
N ALA A 260 -10.40 -9.15 -8.01
CA ALA A 260 -10.83 -10.27 -8.85
C ALA A 260 -11.56 -11.31 -8.01
N LYS A 261 -12.71 -11.81 -8.50
CA LYS A 261 -13.34 -12.98 -7.94
C LYS A 261 -12.38 -14.18 -8.07
N PRO A 262 -12.20 -14.97 -7.01
CA PRO A 262 -11.35 -16.14 -7.07
C PRO A 262 -11.95 -17.17 -8.04
N THR A 263 -11.12 -17.71 -8.92
CA THR A 263 -11.50 -18.76 -9.90
C THR A 263 -11.30 -20.17 -9.37
N ALA A 264 -10.64 -20.32 -8.21
CA ALA A 264 -10.38 -21.61 -7.59
C ALA A 264 -11.66 -22.22 -7.00
N THR A 265 -11.81 -23.53 -7.14
CA THR A 265 -12.95 -24.28 -6.59
C THR A 265 -12.74 -24.66 -5.11
N ASP A 266 -11.51 -24.54 -4.63
CA ASP A 266 -11.14 -24.86 -3.25
C ASP A 266 -11.43 -23.67 -2.32
N LYS A 267 -12.15 -23.94 -1.23
CA LYS A 267 -12.59 -22.94 -0.25
C LYS A 267 -11.43 -22.28 0.47
N ASP A 268 -10.38 -23.03 0.79
CA ASP A 268 -9.25 -22.49 1.56
C ASP A 268 -8.41 -21.51 0.71
N SER A 269 -8.27 -21.81 -0.58
CA SER A 269 -7.63 -20.91 -1.57
C SER A 269 -8.40 -19.60 -1.77
N ILE A 270 -9.73 -19.67 -1.79
CA ILE A 270 -10.60 -18.48 -1.86
C ILE A 270 -10.40 -17.58 -0.64
N VAL A 271 -10.40 -18.17 0.57
CA VAL A 271 -10.21 -17.44 1.83
C VAL A 271 -8.85 -16.74 1.86
N ALA A 272 -7.76 -17.46 1.57
CA ALA A 272 -6.41 -16.90 1.58
C ALA A 272 -6.27 -15.71 0.59
N ARG A 273 -6.95 -15.77 -0.56
CA ARG A 273 -6.94 -14.68 -1.54
C ARG A 273 -7.76 -13.47 -1.09
N ILE A 274 -8.91 -13.69 -0.46
CA ILE A 274 -9.69 -12.62 0.18
C ILE A 274 -8.85 -11.91 1.24
N GLU A 275 -8.15 -12.65 2.10
CA GLU A 275 -7.32 -12.06 3.15
C GLU A 275 -6.10 -11.30 2.62
N SER A 276 -5.46 -11.82 1.57
CA SER A 276 -4.23 -11.22 1.01
C SER A 276 -4.49 -10.10 0.00
N GLU A 277 -5.62 -10.09 -0.72
CA GLU A 277 -5.93 -9.08 -1.75
C GLU A 277 -7.06 -8.13 -1.33
N LEU A 278 -8.20 -8.66 -0.84
CA LEU A 278 -9.38 -7.85 -0.56
C LEU A 278 -9.22 -7.02 0.72
N VAL A 279 -8.78 -7.63 1.83
CA VAL A 279 -8.68 -6.94 3.12
C VAL A 279 -7.73 -5.72 3.09
N PRO A 280 -6.51 -5.81 2.50
CA PRO A 280 -5.64 -4.64 2.41
C PRO A 280 -6.28 -3.50 1.62
N LYS A 281 -6.96 -3.80 0.51
CA LYS A 281 -7.66 -2.80 -0.31
C LYS A 281 -8.81 -2.15 0.45
N LEU A 282 -9.64 -2.94 1.14
CA LEU A 282 -10.74 -2.43 1.98
C LEU A 282 -10.22 -1.49 3.07
N ARG A 283 -9.14 -1.88 3.77
CA ARG A 283 -8.51 -1.03 4.79
C ARG A 283 -7.88 0.23 4.20
N ALA A 284 -7.31 0.14 3.01
CA ALA A 284 -6.68 1.28 2.34
C ALA A 284 -7.68 2.34 1.88
N VAL A 285 -8.86 1.93 1.40
CA VAL A 285 -9.92 2.86 0.96
C VAL A 285 -10.77 3.39 2.12
N TYR A 286 -10.73 2.73 3.28
CA TYR A 286 -11.44 3.20 4.47
C TYR A 286 -10.77 4.45 5.06
N ARG A 287 -11.55 5.52 5.19
CA ARG A 287 -11.17 6.71 5.95
C ARG A 287 -12.08 6.80 7.17
N PRO A 288 -11.55 6.63 8.40
CA PRO A 288 -12.37 6.87 9.58
C PRO A 288 -12.81 8.34 9.57
N PRO A 289 -14.08 8.63 9.92
CA PRO A 289 -14.55 10.01 10.03
C PRO A 289 -13.65 10.76 11.02
N GLU A 290 -13.01 11.83 10.56
CA GLU A 290 -12.15 12.64 11.43
C GLU A 290 -12.95 13.15 12.63
N LYS A 291 -12.52 12.82 13.85
CA LYS A 291 -12.93 13.60 15.03
C LYS A 291 -12.32 14.98 14.85
N ASN A 292 -13.17 16.00 14.66
CA ASN A 292 -12.86 17.43 14.63
C ASN A 292 -11.39 17.73 14.95
N LYS A 293 -10.54 17.77 13.92
CA LYS A 293 -9.36 18.63 14.00
C LYS A 293 -9.86 20.02 13.68
N ASP A 294 -9.77 20.91 14.66
CA ASP A 294 -10.13 22.31 14.48
C ASP A 294 -9.53 22.85 13.17
N PRO A 295 -10.32 23.53 12.32
CA PRO A 295 -9.85 24.07 11.05
C PRO A 295 -8.68 25.07 11.23
N ALA A 296 -8.46 25.54 12.47
CA ALA A 296 -7.41 26.45 12.87
C ALA A 296 -5.97 25.88 12.81
N ASN A 297 -5.78 24.56 12.68
CA ASN A 297 -4.44 23.95 12.55
C ASN A 297 -4.14 23.34 11.17
N SER A 298 -4.98 23.61 10.16
CA SER A 298 -4.71 23.27 8.75
C SER A 298 -3.67 24.18 8.08
N THR A 299 -3.03 25.07 8.83
CA THR A 299 -1.94 25.95 8.39
C THR A 299 -0.58 25.26 8.24
N ALA A 300 -0.52 23.93 8.24
CA ALA A 300 0.70 23.19 7.85
C ALA A 300 0.99 23.21 6.32
N SER A 301 0.11 23.77 5.49
CA SER A 301 0.35 23.95 4.04
C SER A 301 0.80 25.36 3.62
N LYS A 302 1.29 26.21 4.55
CA LYS A 302 1.86 27.53 4.21
C LYS A 302 3.27 27.74 4.80
N LYS A 303 4.25 27.01 4.26
CA LYS A 303 5.72 27.22 4.20
C LYS A 303 6.32 25.81 4.05
N LEU A 304 7.12 25.45 3.04
CA LEU A 304 8.28 26.14 2.48
C LEU A 304 8.26 26.06 0.93
N MET A 305 8.13 27.19 0.24
CA MET A 305 8.84 27.31 -1.05
C MET A 305 10.25 27.76 -0.70
N THR A 306 11.21 26.85 -0.78
CA THR A 306 12.64 27.23 -0.74
C THR A 306 12.99 27.96 -2.04
N ALA A 307 14.03 28.78 -2.03
CA ALA A 307 14.54 29.43 -3.26
C ALA A 307 14.90 28.39 -4.36
N ALA A 308 15.26 27.17 -3.97
CA ALA A 308 15.46 26.04 -4.88
C ALA A 308 14.17 25.57 -5.59
N SER A 309 13.02 25.61 -4.90
CA SER A 309 11.71 25.26 -5.48
C SER A 309 11.21 26.31 -6.49
N PHE A 310 11.63 27.57 -6.35
CA PHE A 310 11.34 28.62 -7.34
C PHE A 310 12.05 28.39 -8.69
N ASN A 311 13.33 27.97 -8.69
CA ASN A 311 14.06 27.70 -9.93
C ASN A 311 13.52 26.47 -10.67
N LYS A 312 13.04 25.44 -9.94
CA LYS A 312 12.41 24.26 -10.53
C LYS A 312 11.06 24.53 -11.22
N ASN A 313 10.47 25.71 -11.00
CA ASN A 313 9.24 26.11 -11.68
C ASN A 313 9.47 26.65 -13.11
N LEU A 314 10.73 26.88 -13.47
CA LEU A 314 11.20 27.38 -14.78
C LEU A 314 12.03 26.34 -15.55
N GLN A 315 12.16 25.12 -15.03
CA GLN A 315 12.91 24.05 -15.69
C GLN A 315 12.18 23.56 -16.94
N ASN A 316 12.98 23.23 -17.97
CA ASN A 316 12.51 22.59 -19.18
C ASN A 316 11.96 21.19 -18.85
N ILE A 317 10.88 20.77 -19.51
CA ILE A 317 10.30 19.44 -19.31
C ILE A 317 10.46 18.66 -20.62
N SER A 318 11.40 17.71 -20.61
CA SER A 318 11.67 16.83 -21.75
C SER A 318 10.93 15.48 -21.65
N VAL A 319 10.53 15.06 -20.44
CA VAL A 319 9.70 13.87 -20.21
C VAL A 319 8.82 14.04 -18.98
N ILE A 320 7.62 13.48 -19.01
CA ILE A 320 6.76 13.33 -17.83
C ILE A 320 6.61 11.85 -17.50
N VAL A 321 6.89 11.46 -16.26
CA VAL A 321 6.68 10.10 -15.76
C VAL A 321 5.65 10.09 -14.64
N ILE A 322 4.65 9.20 -14.75
CA ILE A 322 3.52 9.14 -13.81
C ILE A 322 3.48 7.76 -13.15
N GLY A 323 3.43 7.75 -11.83
CA GLY A 323 3.24 6.54 -11.02
C GLY A 323 1.93 6.59 -10.24
N VAL A 324 1.11 5.55 -10.37
CA VAL A 324 -0.24 5.53 -9.81
C VAL A 324 -0.74 4.09 -9.56
N SER A 325 -1.65 3.91 -8.58
CA SER A 325 -2.19 2.59 -8.20
C SER A 325 -3.69 2.66 -7.85
N THR A 326 -4.12 2.33 -6.63
CA THR A 326 -5.52 2.41 -6.18
C THR A 326 -6.10 3.82 -6.35
N GLY A 327 -7.28 3.92 -6.99
CA GLY A 327 -7.88 5.18 -7.43
C GLY A 327 -7.32 5.73 -8.75
N GLY A 328 -6.37 5.03 -9.35
CA GLY A 328 -5.56 5.51 -10.45
C GLY A 328 -6.27 5.74 -11.78
N PRO A 329 -7.13 4.81 -12.27
CA PRO A 329 -7.86 5.03 -13.52
C PRO A 329 -8.69 6.32 -13.52
N SER A 330 -9.35 6.64 -12.40
CA SER A 330 -10.08 7.91 -12.24
C SER A 330 -9.11 9.10 -12.21
N ALA A 331 -8.02 9.02 -11.44
CA ALA A 331 -7.04 10.10 -11.37
C ALA A 331 -6.39 10.40 -12.72
N LEU A 332 -6.04 9.37 -13.51
CA LEU A 332 -5.51 9.52 -14.86
C LEU A 332 -6.53 10.13 -15.83
N ALA A 333 -7.79 9.70 -15.75
CA ALA A 333 -8.88 10.24 -16.57
C ALA A 333 -9.11 11.75 -16.30
N ASP A 334 -8.90 12.20 -15.06
CA ASP A 334 -9.02 13.60 -14.69
C ASP A 334 -7.83 14.43 -15.18
N ILE A 335 -6.58 13.93 -15.02
CA ILE A 335 -5.39 14.75 -15.31
C ILE A 335 -4.96 14.75 -16.77
N LEU A 336 -5.00 13.60 -17.46
CA LEU A 336 -4.35 13.44 -18.76
C LEU A 336 -4.94 14.33 -19.85
N PRO A 337 -6.26 14.59 -19.90
CA PRO A 337 -6.84 15.52 -20.88
C PRO A 337 -6.27 16.94 -20.77
N HIS A 338 -5.85 17.38 -19.58
CA HIS A 338 -5.19 18.68 -19.42
C HIS A 338 -3.77 18.70 -19.97
N LEU A 339 -3.10 17.55 -20.05
CA LEU A 339 -1.72 17.42 -20.53
C LEU A 339 -1.63 17.30 -22.05
N THR A 340 -2.77 17.22 -22.76
CA THR A 340 -2.81 17.15 -24.22
C THR A 340 -2.79 18.55 -24.85
N VAL A 341 -1.75 19.32 -24.54
CA VAL A 341 -1.45 20.63 -25.14
C VAL A 341 -0.41 20.47 -26.24
N ALA A 342 -0.42 21.34 -27.26
CA ALA A 342 0.54 21.28 -28.36
C ALA A 342 1.99 21.24 -27.85
N ASN A 343 2.86 20.49 -28.53
CA ASN A 343 4.26 20.24 -28.18
C ASN A 343 4.47 19.74 -26.73
N ALA A 344 3.51 19.00 -26.17
CA ALA A 344 3.74 18.36 -24.87
C ALA A 344 4.86 17.29 -24.99
N PRO A 345 5.76 17.22 -24.00
CA PRO A 345 6.75 16.16 -23.95
C PRO A 345 6.08 14.77 -23.86
N PRO A 346 6.79 13.70 -24.24
CA PRO A 346 6.31 12.34 -24.04
C PRO A 346 5.92 12.08 -22.58
N ILE A 347 4.83 11.35 -22.38
CA ILE A 347 4.34 10.93 -21.06
C ILE A 347 4.43 9.40 -20.95
N ALA A 348 5.11 8.89 -19.93
CA ALA A 348 5.12 7.47 -19.60
C ALA A 348 4.42 7.22 -18.26
N VAL A 349 3.53 6.24 -18.22
CA VAL A 349 2.64 5.99 -17.08
C VAL A 349 2.81 4.54 -16.61
N VAL A 350 3.09 4.36 -15.33
CA VAL A 350 2.95 3.08 -14.64
C VAL A 350 1.70 3.14 -13.76
N GLN A 351 0.69 2.39 -14.17
CA GLN A 351 -0.47 2.05 -13.37
C GLN A 351 -0.30 0.61 -12.87
N HIS A 352 -0.31 0.40 -11.55
CA HIS A 352 -0.30 -0.97 -11.01
C HIS A 352 -1.61 -1.67 -11.34
N MET A 353 -1.58 -2.49 -12.38
CA MET A 353 -2.75 -3.14 -12.95
C MET A 353 -2.31 -4.38 -13.76
N PRO A 354 -3.08 -5.49 -13.75
CA PRO A 354 -2.80 -6.69 -14.52
C PRO A 354 -2.86 -6.45 -16.02
N LYS A 355 -2.24 -7.36 -16.76
CA LYS A 355 -2.08 -7.29 -18.21
C LYS A 355 -3.43 -7.21 -18.94
N GLU A 356 -4.45 -7.87 -18.41
CA GLU A 356 -5.78 -7.95 -18.98
C GLU A 356 -6.50 -6.58 -19.00
N PHE A 357 -6.03 -5.60 -18.23
CA PHE A 357 -6.70 -4.31 -18.09
C PHE A 357 -5.91 -3.14 -18.68
N THR A 358 -4.58 -3.23 -18.76
CA THR A 358 -3.72 -2.09 -19.17
C THR A 358 -4.01 -1.63 -20.60
N GLY A 359 -4.24 -2.55 -21.53
CA GLY A 359 -4.69 -2.22 -22.89
C GLY A 359 -6.04 -1.51 -22.92
N HIS A 360 -7.04 -2.03 -22.20
CA HIS A 360 -8.35 -1.39 -22.12
C HIS A 360 -8.29 0.00 -21.47
N LEU A 361 -7.43 0.20 -20.46
CA LEU A 361 -7.21 1.49 -19.83
C LEU A 361 -6.65 2.50 -20.84
N ALA A 362 -5.67 2.10 -21.65
CA ALA A 362 -5.13 2.94 -22.71
C ALA A 362 -6.21 3.32 -23.74
N ASP A 363 -7.03 2.36 -24.18
CA ASP A 363 -8.15 2.59 -25.11
C ASP A 363 -9.23 3.51 -24.54
N ARG A 364 -9.43 3.49 -23.22
CA ARG A 364 -10.39 4.38 -22.56
C ARG A 364 -9.83 5.80 -22.47
N LEU A 365 -8.57 5.94 -22.06
CA LEU A 365 -7.90 7.24 -21.93
C LEU A 365 -7.70 7.90 -23.30
N SER A 366 -7.46 7.13 -24.36
CA SER A 366 -7.35 7.65 -25.74
C SER A 366 -8.62 8.37 -26.21
N LYS A 367 -9.80 7.97 -25.71
CA LYS A 367 -11.08 8.63 -26.00
C LYS A 367 -11.27 9.97 -25.26
N LEU A 368 -10.51 10.18 -24.18
CA LEU A 368 -10.56 11.40 -23.36
C LEU A 368 -9.45 12.41 -23.74
N CYS A 369 -8.38 11.92 -24.36
CA CYS A 369 -7.18 12.67 -24.68
C CYS A 369 -7.12 13.03 -26.16
N LYS A 370 -6.59 14.21 -26.50
CA LYS A 370 -6.31 14.57 -27.91
C LYS A 370 -5.04 13.91 -28.44
N HIS A 371 -4.08 13.71 -27.55
CA HIS A 371 -2.81 13.04 -27.85
C HIS A 371 -3.00 11.55 -27.96
N ARG A 372 -2.09 10.88 -28.68
CA ARG A 372 -2.15 9.43 -28.84
C ARG A 372 -1.85 8.76 -27.50
N VAL A 373 -2.79 7.96 -27.01
CA VAL A 373 -2.63 7.13 -25.83
C VAL A 373 -2.58 5.67 -26.27
N CYS A 374 -1.56 4.95 -25.86
CA CYS A 374 -1.45 3.51 -26.13
C CYS A 374 -0.73 2.76 -25.00
N GLU A 375 -0.93 1.45 -24.96
CA GLU A 375 -0.04 0.57 -24.23
C GLU A 375 1.34 0.56 -24.90
N ALA A 376 2.40 0.65 -24.10
CA ALA A 376 3.78 0.75 -24.57
C ALA A 376 4.22 -0.55 -25.22
N HIS A 377 4.95 -0.44 -26.34
CA HIS A 377 5.56 -1.59 -27.03
C HIS A 377 7.08 -1.55 -26.91
N HIS A 378 7.71 -2.73 -26.79
CA HIS A 378 9.16 -2.84 -26.71
C HIS A 378 9.82 -2.28 -27.99
N GLY A 379 10.83 -1.42 -27.83
CA GLY A 379 11.58 -0.80 -28.91
C GLY A 379 10.89 0.41 -29.57
N GLN A 380 9.70 0.79 -29.11
CA GLN A 380 8.96 1.95 -29.62
C GLN A 380 9.70 3.25 -29.30
N ALA A 381 9.72 4.19 -30.25
CA ALA A 381 10.28 5.52 -30.02
C ALA A 381 9.44 6.31 -29.01
N LEU A 382 10.12 7.06 -28.14
CA LEU A 382 9.49 7.96 -27.17
C LEU A 382 9.23 9.31 -27.85
N GLU A 383 8.02 9.50 -28.36
CA GLU A 383 7.64 10.65 -29.19
C GLU A 383 6.89 11.72 -28.39
N SER A 384 7.05 12.98 -28.78
CA SER A 384 6.24 14.08 -28.22
C SER A 384 4.76 13.88 -28.56
N GLU A 385 3.89 14.49 -27.76
CA GLU A 385 2.43 14.38 -27.90
C GLU A 385 1.90 12.93 -27.85
N HIS A 386 2.61 12.04 -27.16
CA HIS A 386 2.22 10.66 -26.91
C HIS A 386 2.20 10.33 -25.41
N ILE A 387 1.26 9.46 -25.04
CA ILE A 387 1.09 8.94 -23.68
C ILE A 387 1.18 7.41 -23.74
N TYR A 388 2.16 6.86 -23.04
CA TYR A 388 2.50 5.45 -23.04
C TYR A 388 2.16 4.82 -21.69
N LEU A 389 1.29 3.82 -21.68
CA LEU A 389 0.98 3.04 -20.48
C LEU A 389 1.84 1.79 -20.43
N ALA A 390 2.49 1.53 -19.30
CA ALA A 390 3.22 0.30 -19.08
C ALA A 390 2.26 -0.91 -19.11
N PRO A 391 2.56 -1.96 -19.89
CA PRO A 391 1.74 -3.16 -19.91
C PRO A 391 1.84 -3.91 -18.57
N GLY A 392 0.72 -4.45 -18.11
CA GLY A 392 0.70 -5.30 -16.93
C GLY A 392 1.60 -6.51 -17.10
N GLY A 393 2.33 -6.89 -16.05
CA GLY A 393 3.19 -8.06 -16.07
C GLY A 393 4.58 -7.86 -16.68
N SER A 394 4.93 -6.68 -17.20
CA SER A 394 6.30 -6.32 -17.61
C SER A 394 6.70 -4.95 -17.05
N HIS A 395 7.99 -4.74 -16.78
CA HIS A 395 8.50 -3.41 -16.42
C HIS A 395 8.67 -2.53 -17.66
N LEU A 396 8.39 -1.24 -17.52
CA LEU A 396 8.64 -0.22 -18.54
C LEU A 396 9.84 0.62 -18.13
N GLU A 397 10.86 0.66 -18.99
CA GLU A 397 12.02 1.53 -18.89
C GLU A 397 12.13 2.42 -20.12
N ILE A 398 12.80 3.55 -19.98
CA ILE A 398 13.26 4.37 -21.09
C ILE A 398 14.75 4.10 -21.26
N GLN A 399 15.20 3.86 -22.49
CA GLN A 399 16.61 3.68 -22.83
C GLN A 399 17.00 4.58 -24.00
N LYS A 400 18.24 5.07 -24.00
CA LYS A 400 18.77 5.91 -25.07
C LYS A 400 19.48 5.04 -26.10
N HIS A 401 19.03 5.12 -27.35
CA HIS A 401 19.66 4.48 -28.50
C HIS A 401 20.20 5.58 -29.44
N GLY A 402 21.47 5.96 -29.25
CA GLY A 402 22.08 7.06 -29.99
C GLY A 402 21.49 8.41 -29.56
N LYS A 403 20.82 9.12 -30.48
CA LYS A 403 20.14 10.39 -30.20
C LYS A 403 18.67 10.22 -29.77
N GLU A 404 18.09 9.04 -29.99
CA GLU A 404 16.67 8.77 -29.72
C GLU A 404 16.47 8.08 -28.38
N ALA A 405 15.38 8.39 -27.70
CA ALA A 405 14.90 7.63 -26.54
C ALA A 405 13.86 6.60 -27.01
N LYS A 406 13.95 5.38 -26.48
CA LYS A 406 13.05 4.27 -26.79
C LYS A 406 12.50 3.64 -25.52
N LEU A 407 11.29 3.10 -25.61
CA LEU A 407 10.64 2.32 -24.57
C LEU A 407 11.18 0.89 -24.60
N VAL A 408 11.59 0.39 -23.45
CA VAL A 408 12.09 -0.97 -23.27
C VAL A 408 11.21 -1.68 -22.26
N LEU A 409 10.66 -2.81 -22.68
CA LEU A 409 9.92 -3.72 -21.81
C LEU A 409 10.80 -4.89 -21.41
N HIS A 410 10.75 -5.28 -20.14
CA HIS A 410 11.45 -6.47 -19.65
C HIS A 410 10.74 -7.13 -18.48
N ASP A 411 10.95 -8.45 -18.33
CA ASP A 411 10.31 -9.27 -17.30
C ASP A 411 11.21 -9.48 -16.07
N GLY A 412 11.91 -8.41 -15.68
CA GLY A 412 12.70 -8.39 -14.44
C GLY A 412 11.88 -8.84 -13.21
N PRO A 413 12.56 -9.17 -12.11
CA PRO A 413 11.87 -9.53 -10.87
C PRO A 413 11.00 -8.35 -10.39
N PRO A 414 9.81 -8.59 -9.83
CA PRO A 414 8.97 -7.53 -9.29
C PRO A 414 9.73 -6.66 -8.28
N GLU A 415 9.61 -5.33 -8.42
CA GLU A 415 10.12 -4.35 -7.45
C GLU A 415 8.96 -3.81 -6.63
N ASN A 416 9.12 -3.71 -5.31
CA ASN A 416 8.04 -3.35 -4.37
C ASN A 416 6.80 -4.26 -4.49
N SER A 417 7.01 -5.53 -4.87
CA SER A 417 5.95 -6.51 -5.20
C SER A 417 5.08 -6.14 -6.40
N CYS A 418 5.56 -5.24 -7.27
CA CYS A 418 4.83 -4.75 -8.44
C CYS A 418 5.59 -5.02 -9.74
N ARG A 419 4.85 -5.39 -10.79
CA ARG A 419 5.32 -5.44 -12.18
C ARG A 419 4.14 -5.13 -13.12
N PRO A 420 4.08 -3.93 -13.72
CA PRO A 420 5.10 -2.87 -13.77
C PRO A 420 5.36 -2.19 -12.41
N SER A 421 6.55 -1.62 -12.25
CA SER A 421 6.96 -0.86 -11.06
C SER A 421 7.29 0.59 -11.44
N VAL A 422 6.83 1.53 -10.62
CA VAL A 422 7.06 2.97 -10.78
C VAL A 422 8.54 3.31 -10.60
N ASP A 423 9.21 2.70 -9.61
CA ASP A 423 10.64 2.93 -9.33
C ASP A 423 11.53 2.61 -10.54
N VAL A 424 11.16 1.61 -11.33
CA VAL A 424 11.90 1.20 -12.55
C VAL A 424 11.78 2.27 -13.64
N LEU A 425 10.56 2.70 -13.96
CA LEU A 425 10.33 3.78 -14.93
C LEU A 425 11.05 5.06 -14.49
N PHE A 426 10.85 5.48 -13.24
CA PHE A 426 11.38 6.75 -12.74
C PHE A 426 12.92 6.76 -12.73
N ARG A 427 13.54 5.63 -12.34
CA ARG A 427 15.01 5.47 -12.36
C ARG A 427 15.58 5.59 -13.76
N SER A 428 14.92 4.99 -14.76
CA SER A 428 15.38 5.05 -16.15
C SER A 428 15.23 6.47 -16.74
N ALA A 429 14.11 7.15 -16.45
CA ALA A 429 13.88 8.53 -16.87
C ALA A 429 14.91 9.50 -16.25
N ALA A 430 15.15 9.40 -14.94
CA ALA A 430 16.13 10.23 -14.23
C ALA A 430 17.52 10.17 -14.88
N LYS A 431 17.97 8.96 -15.25
CA LYS A 431 19.29 8.73 -15.86
C LYS A 431 19.44 9.32 -17.27
N ILE A 432 18.34 9.53 -17.98
CA ILE A 432 18.37 9.94 -19.40
C ILE A 432 18.08 11.42 -19.56
N PHE A 433 17.10 11.93 -18.81
CA PHE A 433 16.63 13.31 -18.93
C PHE A 433 17.10 14.20 -17.78
N HIS A 434 17.70 13.63 -16.74
CA HIS A 434 18.25 14.37 -15.59
C HIS A 434 17.25 15.40 -15.04
N SER A 435 17.63 16.68 -15.01
CA SER A 435 16.83 17.81 -14.54
C SER A 435 15.55 18.06 -15.34
N ASP A 436 15.47 17.56 -16.57
CA ASP A 436 14.33 17.76 -17.46
C ASP A 436 13.22 16.70 -17.26
N THR A 437 13.35 15.90 -16.20
CA THR A 437 12.35 14.90 -15.78
C THR A 437 11.33 15.54 -14.84
N LEU A 438 10.05 15.49 -15.20
CA LEU A 438 8.95 15.76 -14.27
C LEU A 438 8.30 14.44 -13.84
N ALA A 439 8.40 14.10 -12.56
CA ALA A 439 7.71 12.96 -11.96
C ALA A 439 6.43 13.38 -11.25
N LEU A 440 5.40 12.58 -11.46
CA LEU A 440 4.11 12.71 -10.79
C LEU A 440 3.79 11.42 -10.04
N VAL A 441 3.60 11.52 -8.72
CA VAL A 441 3.16 10.40 -7.88
C VAL A 441 1.74 10.67 -7.39
N LEU A 442 0.81 9.85 -7.87
CA LEU A 442 -0.62 9.97 -7.58
C LEU A 442 -1.07 8.90 -6.58
N THR A 443 -2.35 8.97 -6.20
CA THR A 443 -3.03 8.03 -5.32
C THR A 443 -2.61 6.58 -5.55
N GLY A 444 -2.39 5.87 -4.46
CA GLY A 444 -1.94 4.50 -4.50
C GLY A 444 -1.49 3.97 -3.16
N MET A 445 -1.58 2.65 -3.00
CA MET A 445 -1.08 1.95 -1.82
C MET A 445 0.42 1.67 -1.94
N GLY A 446 1.11 1.56 -0.81
CA GLY A 446 2.52 1.20 -0.76
C GLY A 446 3.45 2.41 -0.92
N ASN A 447 4.67 2.16 -1.38
CA ASN A 447 5.74 3.15 -1.48
C ASN A 447 6.50 3.09 -2.80
N ASP A 448 5.98 2.38 -3.81
CA ASP A 448 6.61 2.35 -5.13
C ASP A 448 6.64 3.75 -5.74
N GLY A 449 7.72 4.08 -6.44
CA GLY A 449 8.06 5.42 -6.91
C GLY A 449 8.91 6.23 -5.93
N LEU A 450 9.00 5.84 -4.64
CA LEU A 450 9.81 6.55 -3.65
C LEU A 450 11.30 6.55 -4.02
N ARG A 451 11.85 5.41 -4.45
CA ARG A 451 13.29 5.31 -4.77
C ARG A 451 13.59 5.99 -6.09
N GLY A 452 12.69 5.89 -7.07
CA GLY A 452 12.74 6.62 -8.32
C GLY A 452 12.73 8.13 -8.11
N CYS A 453 11.82 8.64 -7.26
CA CYS A 453 11.78 10.06 -6.90
C CYS A 453 13.07 10.54 -6.21
N LYS A 454 13.72 9.71 -5.39
CA LYS A 454 15.04 10.06 -4.82
C LYS A 454 16.08 10.32 -5.90
N LEU A 455 16.10 9.50 -6.94
CA LEU A 455 17.02 9.68 -8.06
C LEU A 455 16.64 10.91 -8.90
N ILE A 456 15.37 11.07 -9.24
CA ILE A 456 14.89 12.25 -9.99
C ILE A 456 15.25 13.54 -9.24
N ALA A 457 15.01 13.59 -7.93
CA ALA A 457 15.37 14.74 -7.11
C ALA A 457 16.89 14.98 -7.05
N ALA A 458 17.71 13.92 -6.99
CA ALA A 458 19.17 14.01 -6.98
C ALA A 458 19.74 14.51 -8.33
N GLU A 459 19.11 14.13 -9.44
CA GLU A 459 19.45 14.60 -10.80
C GLU A 459 18.87 16.00 -11.10
N GLY A 460 18.19 16.62 -10.12
CA GLY A 460 17.66 17.98 -10.23
C GLY A 460 16.30 18.08 -10.91
N GLY A 461 15.62 16.97 -11.17
CA GLY A 461 14.26 16.94 -11.73
C GLY A 461 13.20 17.41 -10.75
N VAL A 462 11.96 17.52 -11.25
CA VAL A 462 10.80 18.00 -10.49
C VAL A 462 9.95 16.82 -10.05
N VAL A 463 9.59 16.78 -8.76
CA VAL A 463 8.67 15.78 -8.21
C VAL A 463 7.41 16.45 -7.70
N ILE A 464 6.26 16.10 -8.28
CA ILE A 464 4.92 16.54 -7.84
C ILE A 464 4.22 15.34 -7.21
N ALA A 465 3.63 15.53 -6.03
CA ALA A 465 2.82 14.52 -5.35
C ALA A 465 1.37 14.98 -5.18
N GLN A 466 0.43 14.04 -5.31
CA GLN A 466 -0.98 14.30 -4.99
C GLN A 466 -1.17 14.51 -3.48
N ASP A 467 -2.02 15.46 -3.10
CA ASP A 467 -2.35 15.73 -1.71
C ASP A 467 -3.19 14.62 -1.06
N GLU A 468 -3.20 14.60 0.28
CA GLU A 468 -3.97 13.61 1.04
C GLU A 468 -5.48 13.74 0.84
N PRO A 469 -6.09 14.95 0.91
CA PRO A 469 -7.53 15.10 0.77
C PRO A 469 -8.08 14.54 -0.55
N SER A 470 -7.42 14.82 -1.67
CA SER A 470 -7.89 14.38 -2.99
C SER A 470 -7.48 12.95 -3.36
N SER A 471 -6.53 12.33 -2.65
CA SER A 471 -6.14 10.94 -2.90
C SER A 471 -7.23 9.97 -2.49
N VAL A 472 -7.36 8.82 -3.16
CA VAL A 472 -8.15 7.69 -2.64
C VAL A 472 -7.36 7.00 -1.53
N VAL A 473 -6.09 6.69 -1.82
CA VAL A 473 -5.11 6.14 -0.87
C VAL A 473 -3.86 7.01 -0.91
N TRP A 474 -3.51 7.63 0.22
CA TRP A 474 -2.33 8.50 0.32
C TRP A 474 -1.07 7.74 0.75
N GLY A 475 -0.87 6.55 0.18
CA GLY A 475 0.29 5.69 0.44
C GLY A 475 1.50 6.15 -0.36
N MET A 476 1.49 5.90 -1.67
CA MET A 476 2.56 6.27 -2.60
C MET A 476 2.95 7.76 -2.50
N PRO A 477 2.02 8.72 -2.68
CA PRO A 477 2.35 10.14 -2.57
C PRO A 477 2.76 10.52 -1.15
N GLY A 478 2.10 9.96 -0.13
CA GLY A 478 2.43 10.23 1.26
C GLY A 478 3.84 9.78 1.68
N HIS A 479 4.38 8.71 1.10
CA HIS A 479 5.77 8.30 1.32
C HIS A 479 6.76 9.29 0.69
N VAL A 480 6.47 9.77 -0.52
CA VAL A 480 7.31 10.76 -1.23
C VAL A 480 7.32 12.10 -0.49
N VAL A 481 6.15 12.57 -0.04
CA VAL A 481 6.02 13.82 0.73
C VAL A 481 6.74 13.72 2.07
N ARG A 482 6.52 12.65 2.84
CA ARG A 482 7.18 12.45 4.14
C ARG A 482 8.70 12.30 4.05
N ALA A 483 9.21 11.81 2.91
CA ALA A 483 10.64 11.76 2.63
C ALA A 483 11.24 13.12 2.24
N GLY A 484 10.43 14.18 2.11
CA GLY A 484 10.89 15.52 1.72
C GLY A 484 11.30 15.61 0.24
N LEU A 485 10.80 14.71 -0.60
CA LEU A 485 11.19 14.63 -2.02
C LEU A 485 10.24 15.39 -2.94
N ALA A 486 9.01 15.67 -2.51
CA ALA A 486 8.05 16.41 -3.31
C ALA A 486 8.40 17.89 -3.33
N ASP A 487 8.68 18.43 -4.52
CA ASP A 487 8.85 19.87 -4.73
C ASP A 487 7.50 20.61 -4.59
N MET A 488 6.40 19.93 -4.93
CA MET A 488 5.04 20.43 -4.77
C MET A 488 4.07 19.32 -4.37
N VAL A 489 3.09 19.70 -3.54
CA VAL A 489 1.96 18.86 -3.16
C VAL A 489 0.69 19.57 -3.62
N LEU A 490 -0.06 18.95 -4.53
CA LEU A 490 -1.21 19.55 -5.19
C LEU A 490 -2.44 18.66 -5.08
N SER A 491 -3.62 19.26 -4.97
CA SER A 491 -4.89 18.54 -5.14
C SER A 491 -5.04 18.05 -6.58
N LEU A 492 -5.75 16.93 -6.77
CA LEU A 492 -5.90 16.27 -8.09
C LEU A 492 -6.36 17.23 -9.20
N ASP A 493 -7.33 18.10 -8.90
CA ASP A 493 -7.90 19.10 -9.81
C ASP A 493 -6.90 20.20 -10.21
N ARG A 494 -5.83 20.37 -9.45
CA ARG A 494 -4.78 21.38 -9.69
C ARG A 494 -3.58 20.83 -10.44
N ILE A 495 -3.34 19.52 -10.39
CA ILE A 495 -2.17 18.88 -11.01
C ILE A 495 -2.16 19.09 -12.53
N GLY A 496 -3.24 18.69 -13.21
CA GLY A 496 -3.35 18.81 -14.67
C GLY A 496 -3.16 20.25 -15.16
N PRO A 497 -3.93 21.23 -14.66
CA PRO A 497 -3.76 22.63 -15.02
C PRO A 497 -2.39 23.24 -14.70
N ASP A 498 -1.71 22.80 -13.63
CA ASP A 498 -0.36 23.28 -13.31
C ASP A 498 0.68 22.79 -14.32
N ILE A 499 0.68 21.49 -14.62
CA ILE A 499 1.61 20.90 -15.58
C ILE A 499 1.38 21.46 -16.99
N ALA A 500 0.12 21.59 -17.42
CA ALA A 500 -0.21 22.21 -18.71
C ALA A 500 0.36 23.62 -18.83
N ARG A 501 0.26 24.43 -17.76
CA ARG A 501 0.82 25.79 -17.72
C ARG A 501 2.35 25.79 -17.85
N ARG A 502 3.05 24.82 -17.23
CA ARG A 502 4.51 24.68 -17.33
C ARG A 502 4.93 24.34 -18.75
N ILE A 503 4.27 23.37 -19.38
CA ILE A 503 4.51 22.98 -20.78
C ILE A 503 4.32 24.19 -21.70
N CYS A 504 3.22 24.94 -21.58
CA CYS A 504 2.98 26.10 -22.44
C CYS A 504 3.98 27.25 -22.19
N ARG A 505 4.58 27.36 -21.00
CA ARG A 505 5.59 28.38 -20.70
C ARG A 505 6.94 28.04 -21.34
N GLN A 506 7.30 26.76 -21.44
CA GLN A 506 8.57 26.35 -22.05
C GLN A 506 8.63 26.64 -23.57
N GLN A 507 7.48 26.91 -24.19
CA GLN A 507 7.34 27.18 -25.62
C GLN A 507 7.45 28.67 -25.97
N LYS A 508 7.50 29.55 -24.96
CA LYS A 508 7.69 30.99 -25.11
C LYS A 508 9.13 31.34 -24.85
#